data_AF-A0A7Y3KJ03-F1
#
_entry.id   AF-A0A7Y3KJ03-F1
#
_cell.length_a   1.000
_cell.length_b   1.000
_cell.length_c   1.000
_cell.angle_alpha   90.00
_cell.angle_beta   90.00
_cell.angle_gamma   90.00
#
_symmetry.space_group_name_H-M   'P 1'
#
loop_
_entity.id
_entity.type
_entity.pdbx_description
1 polymer ?
#
loop_
_entity_poly.entity_id
_entity_poly.type
_entity_poly.pdbx_seq_one_letter_code
_entity_poly.pdbx_strand_id
1 'polypeptide(L)'
;MASIIPENYSYLKPYSGEINRKQFWENVVAQINKDTGSENAVHVKLEDLQGEEAAEAIVTHLQKQLPAFTPRLSEILYRIDIDEENTKRLKNLPDDLYFRILAEMILKREVMKVLTKGFLSDNTRL
;
A
#
# COMPACT_ATOMS: atom_id res chain seq x y z
N MET A 1 2.79 11.61 24.61
CA MET A 1 2.86 10.62 23.52
C MET A 1 2.46 11.34 22.25
N ALA A 2 3.32 11.37 21.23
CA ALA A 2 2.92 11.91 19.94
C ALA A 2 1.80 11.01 19.40
N SER A 3 0.62 11.57 19.16
CA SER A 3 -0.46 10.87 18.46
C SER A 3 0.06 10.56 17.07
N ILE A 4 0.48 9.31 16.84
CA ILE A 4 0.77 8.84 15.50
C ILE A 4 -0.60 8.60 14.87
N ILE A 5 -1.08 9.61 14.15
CA ILE A 5 -2.36 9.59 13.46
C ILE A 5 -2.11 8.87 12.12
N PRO A 6 -2.92 7.85 11.76
CA PRO A 6 -2.94 7.26 10.42
C PRO A 6 -2.93 8.35 9.33
N GLU A 7 -2.14 8.19 8.26
CA GLU A 7 -2.04 9.22 7.22
C GLU A 7 -3.42 9.43 6.55
N ASN A 8 -3.87 10.68 6.45
CA ASN A 8 -5.11 11.06 5.76
C ASN A 8 -4.95 11.06 4.22
N TYR A 9 -4.29 10.03 3.67
CA TYR A 9 -4.00 9.79 2.24
C TYR A 9 -3.60 11.03 1.41
N SER A 10 -3.09 12.08 2.05
CA SER A 10 -2.96 13.41 1.44
C SER A 10 -1.90 13.43 0.33
N TYR A 11 -0.96 12.48 0.36
CA TYR A 11 0.03 12.24 -0.68
C TYR A 11 -0.61 11.79 -2.01
N LEU A 12 -1.86 11.35 -2.02
CA LEU A 12 -2.59 10.97 -3.23
C LEU A 12 -3.17 12.19 -3.97
N LYS A 13 -3.40 13.32 -3.29
CA LYS A 13 -4.06 14.51 -3.87
C LYS A 13 -3.44 15.00 -5.19
N PRO A 14 -2.11 15.02 -5.36
CA PRO A 14 -1.49 15.43 -6.62
C PRO A 14 -1.82 14.52 -7.82
N TYR A 15 -2.33 13.31 -7.58
CA TYR A 15 -2.58 12.27 -8.58
C TYR A 15 -4.08 11.97 -8.75
N SER A 16 -4.95 12.94 -8.42
CA SER A 16 -6.41 12.76 -8.42
C SER A 16 -6.97 12.26 -9.75
N GLY A 17 -6.36 12.62 -10.90
CA GLY A 17 -6.76 12.13 -12.23
C GLY A 17 -6.52 10.62 -12.41
N GLU A 18 -5.52 10.07 -11.75
CA GLU A 18 -5.08 8.67 -11.84
C GLU A 18 -5.86 7.82 -10.85
N ILE A 19 -5.87 8.24 -9.59
CA ILE A 19 -6.46 7.47 -8.48
C ILE A 19 -8.00 7.42 -8.51
N ASN A 20 -8.67 8.26 -9.30
CA ASN A 20 -10.11 8.17 -9.48
C ASN A 20 -10.52 7.10 -10.50
N ARG A 21 -9.56 6.39 -11.11
CA ARG A 21 -9.84 5.31 -12.06
C ARG A 21 -9.80 3.96 -11.32
N LYS A 22 -10.87 3.17 -11.41
CA LYS A 22 -10.91 1.80 -10.86
C LYS A 22 -9.70 0.96 -11.30
N GLN A 23 -9.35 1.04 -12.60
CA GLN A 23 -8.21 0.34 -13.18
C GLN A 23 -6.88 0.64 -12.47
N PHE A 24 -6.71 1.88 -11.96
CA PHE A 24 -5.51 2.25 -11.21
C PHE A 24 -5.39 1.40 -9.94
N TRP A 25 -6.47 1.30 -9.16
CA TRP A 25 -6.48 0.51 -7.93
C TRP A 25 -6.40 -0.99 -8.19
N GLU A 26 -6.99 -1.49 -9.27
CA GLU A 26 -6.79 -2.88 -9.70
C GLU A 26 -5.31 -3.18 -9.99
N ASN A 27 -4.60 -2.24 -10.63
CA ASN A 27 -3.16 -2.34 -10.86
C ASN A 27 -2.36 -2.29 -9.56
N VAL A 28 -2.78 -1.47 -8.58
CA VAL A 28 -2.17 -1.42 -7.25
C VAL A 28 -2.35 -2.75 -6.52
N VAL A 29 -3.55 -3.32 -6.51
CA VAL A 29 -3.81 -4.64 -5.89
C VAL A 29 -3.00 -5.74 -6.58
N ALA A 30 -2.95 -5.75 -7.92
CA ALA A 30 -2.15 -6.70 -8.67
C ALA A 30 -0.65 -6.58 -8.33
N GLN A 31 -0.16 -5.36 -8.16
CA GLN A 31 1.22 -5.10 -7.79
C GLN A 31 1.51 -5.53 -6.34
N ILE A 32 0.60 -5.26 -5.39
CA ILE A 32 0.71 -5.77 -4.01
C ILE A 32 0.84 -7.30 -4.04
N ASN A 33 -0.06 -8.00 -4.74
CA ASN A 33 -0.07 -9.46 -4.83
C ASN A 33 1.21 -10.03 -5.45
N LYS A 34 1.80 -9.31 -6.41
CA LYS A 34 3.08 -9.67 -7.00
C LYS A 34 4.20 -9.62 -5.96
N ASP A 35 4.24 -8.58 -5.14
CA ASP A 35 5.35 -8.31 -4.24
C ASP A 35 5.21 -9.07 -2.90
N THR A 36 3.97 -9.33 -2.44
CA THR A 36 3.66 -10.16 -1.25
C THR A 36 3.65 -11.67 -1.54
N GLY A 37 3.48 -12.07 -2.80
CA GLY A 37 3.40 -13.47 -3.23
C GLY A 37 1.97 -14.04 -3.19
N SER A 38 1.73 -15.07 -3.99
CA SER A 38 0.38 -15.64 -4.22
C SER A 38 -0.27 -16.27 -2.99
N GLU A 39 0.52 -16.77 -2.05
CA GLU A 39 0.05 -17.29 -0.76
C GLU A 39 -0.50 -16.19 0.16
N ASN A 40 -0.18 -14.93 -0.14
CA ASN A 40 -0.51 -13.73 0.62
C ASN A 40 -1.35 -12.75 -0.23
N ALA A 41 -2.14 -13.30 -1.16
CA ALA A 41 -2.93 -12.50 -2.07
C ALA A 41 -4.02 -11.70 -1.32
N VAL A 42 -4.02 -10.40 -1.59
CA VAL A 42 -5.03 -9.42 -1.22
C VAL A 42 -6.17 -9.51 -2.22
N HIS A 43 -7.36 -9.82 -1.71
CA HIS A 43 -8.59 -9.87 -2.49
C HIS A 43 -9.54 -8.76 -2.00
N VAL A 44 -9.36 -7.56 -2.55
CA VAL A 44 -10.21 -6.40 -2.27
C VAL A 44 -11.21 -6.23 -3.40
N LYS A 45 -12.50 -6.16 -3.08
CA LYS A 45 -13.55 -5.80 -4.04
C LYS A 45 -13.54 -4.29 -4.21
N LEU A 46 -13.16 -3.81 -5.40
CA LEU A 46 -13.01 -2.39 -5.73
C LEU A 46 -14.21 -1.82 -6.50
N GLU A 47 -15.33 -2.54 -6.58
CA GLU A 47 -16.33 -2.35 -7.64
C GLU A 47 -16.85 -0.92 -7.79
N ASP A 48 -16.95 -0.15 -6.69
CA ASP A 48 -17.33 1.27 -6.69
C ASP A 48 -16.34 2.19 -5.94
N LEU A 49 -15.22 1.65 -5.44
CA LEU A 49 -14.30 2.42 -4.59
C LEU A 49 -13.26 3.16 -5.43
N GLN A 50 -13.04 4.43 -5.11
CA GLN A 50 -12.08 5.29 -5.80
C GLN A 50 -11.31 6.17 -4.80
N GLY A 51 -10.18 6.74 -5.25
CA GLY A 51 -9.38 7.66 -4.47
C GLY A 51 -9.10 7.14 -3.05
N GLU A 52 -9.42 7.96 -2.05
CA GLU A 52 -9.16 7.66 -0.64
C GLU A 52 -10.00 6.47 -0.11
N GLU A 53 -11.17 6.20 -0.69
CA GLU A 53 -12.02 5.08 -0.25
C GLU A 53 -11.42 3.72 -0.66
N ALA A 54 -10.86 3.65 -1.87
CA ALA A 54 -10.13 2.47 -2.32
C ALA A 54 -8.84 2.26 -1.51
N ALA A 55 -8.12 3.36 -1.22
CA ALA A 55 -6.95 3.33 -0.35
C ALA A 55 -7.30 2.75 1.04
N GLU A 56 -8.38 3.24 1.65
CA GLU A 56 -8.84 2.79 2.96
C GLU A 56 -9.22 1.31 2.99
N ALA A 57 -9.93 0.85 1.95
CA ALA A 57 -10.30 -0.56 1.83
C ALA A 57 -9.08 -1.47 1.72
N ILE A 58 -8.07 -1.06 0.95
CA ILE A 58 -6.82 -1.82 0.79
C ILE A 58 -6.02 -1.83 2.10
N VAL A 59 -5.85 -0.68 2.76
CA VAL A 59 -5.14 -0.59 4.05
C VAL A 59 -5.83 -1.44 5.11
N THR A 60 -7.15 -1.35 5.22
CA THR A 60 -7.92 -2.16 6.17
C THR A 60 -7.74 -3.66 5.91
N HIS A 61 -7.68 -4.07 4.65
CA HIS A 61 -7.44 -5.46 4.30
C HIS A 61 -6.02 -5.90 4.65
N LEU A 62 -5.01 -5.12 4.26
CA LEU A 62 -3.60 -5.38 4.58
C LEU A 62 -3.38 -5.45 6.09
N GLN A 63 -3.91 -4.51 6.86
CA GLN A 63 -3.81 -4.49 8.33
C GLN A 63 -4.26 -5.81 8.96
N LYS A 64 -5.35 -6.41 8.43
CA LYS A 64 -5.87 -7.69 8.91
C LYS A 64 -5.00 -8.89 8.51
N GLN A 65 -4.31 -8.81 7.37
CA GLN A 65 -3.51 -9.91 6.83
C GLN A 65 -2.06 -9.91 7.31
N LEU A 66 -1.47 -8.74 7.54
CA LEU A 66 -0.07 -8.59 7.94
C LEU A 66 0.36 -9.43 9.17
N PRO A 67 -0.47 -9.62 10.21
CA PRO A 67 -0.12 -10.54 11.30
C PRO A 67 0.20 -11.96 10.83
N ALA A 68 -0.52 -12.48 9.84
CA ALA A 68 -0.27 -13.80 9.26
C ALA A 68 1.03 -13.84 8.45
N PHE A 69 1.48 -12.70 7.93
CA PHE A 69 2.71 -12.58 7.14
C PHE A 69 3.96 -12.48 8.02
N THR A 70 3.83 -12.32 9.34
CA THR A 70 4.95 -12.09 10.29
C THR A 70 6.17 -12.97 10.06
N PRO A 71 6.06 -14.30 9.81
CA PRO A 71 7.23 -15.15 9.56
C PRO A 71 8.08 -14.72 8.35
N ARG A 72 7.47 -14.03 7.38
CA ARG A 72 8.09 -13.59 6.12
C ARG A 72 8.07 -12.07 5.95
N LEU A 73 7.62 -11.33 6.95
CA LEU A 73 7.34 -9.91 6.82
C LEU A 73 8.57 -9.12 6.41
N SER A 74 9.74 -9.43 6.98
CA SER A 74 11.00 -8.79 6.58
C SER A 74 11.36 -9.01 5.11
N GLU A 75 11.10 -10.19 4.55
CA GLU A 75 11.33 -10.48 3.12
C GLU A 75 10.39 -9.66 2.22
N ILE A 76 9.12 -9.60 2.62
CA ILE A 76 8.08 -8.85 1.90
C ILE A 76 8.43 -7.35 1.90
N LEU A 77 8.79 -6.80 3.07
CA LEU A 77 9.16 -5.38 3.19
C LEU A 77 10.39 -5.04 2.37
N TYR A 78 11.38 -5.93 2.30
CA TYR A 78 12.54 -5.77 1.43
C TYR A 78 12.16 -5.70 -0.05
N ARG A 79 11.25 -6.57 -0.52
CA ARG A 79 10.75 -6.54 -1.92
C ARG A 79 9.94 -5.29 -2.25
N ILE A 80 9.28 -4.72 -1.25
CA ILE A 80 8.46 -3.51 -1.37
C ILE A 80 9.30 -2.22 -1.25
N ASP A 81 10.62 -2.36 -1.07
CA ASP A 81 11.55 -1.26 -0.82
C ASP A 81 11.15 -0.44 0.43
N ILE A 82 10.73 -1.13 1.50
CA ILE A 82 10.52 -0.56 2.83
C ILE A 82 11.69 -0.92 3.72
N ASP A 83 12.50 0.10 4.02
CA ASP A 83 13.70 -0.08 4.84
C ASP A 83 13.36 -0.43 6.29
N GLU A 84 14.23 -1.26 6.89
CA GLU A 84 14.13 -1.67 8.29
C GLU A 84 14.20 -0.47 9.26
N GLU A 85 14.86 0.63 8.87
CA GLU A 85 14.89 1.85 9.69
C GLU A 85 13.50 2.48 9.85
N ASN A 86 12.68 2.44 8.80
CA ASN A 86 11.32 2.97 8.85
C ASN A 86 10.44 2.15 9.79
N THR A 87 10.64 0.82 9.83
CA THR A 87 9.88 -0.06 10.73
C THR A 87 10.43 -0.09 12.16
N LYS A 88 11.73 0.19 12.37
CA LYS A 88 12.32 0.31 13.72
C LYS A 88 11.62 1.35 14.58
N ARG A 89 11.14 2.44 13.98
CA ARG A 89 10.40 3.51 14.67
C ARG A 89 9.02 3.06 15.15
N LEU A 90 8.51 1.93 14.64
CA LEU A 90 7.19 1.37 14.97
C LEU A 90 7.24 0.31 16.07
N LYS A 91 8.43 -0.15 16.49
CA LYS A 91 8.62 -1.32 17.39
C LYS A 91 7.95 -1.21 18.77
N ASN A 92 7.63 0.01 19.22
CA ASN A 92 7.00 0.26 20.52
C ASN A 92 5.51 0.62 20.41
N LEU A 93 4.92 0.49 19.23
CA LEU A 93 3.51 0.75 19.01
C LEU A 93 2.66 -0.47 19.36
N PRO A 94 1.41 -0.25 19.81
CA PRO A 94 0.41 -1.31 19.85
C PRO A 94 0.28 -2.01 18.49
N ASP A 95 0.05 -3.33 18.50
CA ASP A 95 0.01 -4.16 17.28
C ASP A 95 -0.98 -3.63 16.23
N ASP A 96 -2.16 -3.19 16.66
CA ASP A 96 -3.19 -2.64 15.78
C ASP A 96 -2.69 -1.41 15.01
N LEU A 97 -1.97 -0.51 15.71
CA LEU A 97 -1.37 0.69 15.13
C LEU A 97 -0.12 0.36 14.31
N TYR A 98 0.70 -0.59 14.77
CA TYR A 98 1.87 -1.09 14.05
C TYR A 98 1.47 -1.61 12.66
N PHE A 99 0.50 -2.53 12.59
CA PHE A 99 0.06 -3.12 11.33
C PHE A 99 -0.70 -2.12 10.46
N ARG A 100 -1.40 -1.16 11.06
CA ARG A 100 -2.07 -0.08 10.30
C ARG A 100 -1.05 0.78 9.56
N ILE A 101 -0.03 1.27 10.26
CA ILE A 101 1.01 2.12 9.66
C ILE A 101 1.79 1.32 8.63
N LEU A 102 2.08 0.05 8.90
CA LEU A 102 2.78 -0.80 7.95
C LEU A 102 1.98 -1.03 6.66
N ALA A 103 0.66 -1.23 6.78
CA ALA A 103 -0.24 -1.32 5.63
C ALA A 103 -0.25 -0.03 4.79
N GLU A 104 -0.25 1.14 5.44
CA GLU A 104 -0.16 2.44 4.76
C GLU A 104 1.18 2.62 4.04
N MET A 105 2.28 2.22 4.66
CA MET A 105 3.61 2.27 4.03
C MET A 105 3.69 1.38 2.78
N ILE A 106 3.15 0.16 2.87
CA ILE A 106 3.04 -0.76 1.73
C ILE A 106 2.21 -0.13 0.63
N LEU A 107 1.00 0.36 0.95
CA LEU A 107 0.13 0.98 -0.03
C LEU A 107 0.83 2.15 -0.74
N LYS A 108 1.47 3.04 0.04
CA LYS A 108 2.18 4.21 -0.49
C LYS A 108 3.27 3.81 -1.47
N ARG A 109 4.05 2.76 -1.16
CA ARG A 109 5.07 2.26 -2.09
C ARG A 109 4.49 1.69 -3.37
N GLU A 110 3.42 0.91 -3.27
CA GLU A 110 2.83 0.27 -4.45
C GLU A 110 2.08 1.25 -5.34
N VAL A 111 1.40 2.24 -4.76
CA VAL A 111 0.83 3.38 -5.49
C VAL A 111 1.92 4.10 -6.29
N MET A 112 3.06 4.42 -5.67
CA MET A 112 4.15 5.11 -6.37
C MET A 112 4.74 4.26 -7.50
N LYS A 113 4.92 2.95 -7.30
CA LYS A 113 5.38 2.03 -8.37
C LYS A 113 4.41 2.01 -9.55
N VAL A 114 3.09 1.96 -9.30
CA VAL A 114 2.08 1.97 -10.38
C VAL A 114 2.06 3.31 -11.10
N LEU A 115 2.10 4.43 -10.37
CA LEU A 115 2.18 5.77 -10.97
C LEU A 115 3.41 5.91 -11.88
N THR A 116 4.61 5.54 -11.39
CA THR A 116 5.85 5.63 -12.19
C THR A 116 5.80 4.77 -13.45
N LYS A 117 5.22 3.57 -13.39
CA LYS A 117 5.04 2.72 -14.59
C LYS A 117 4.15 3.37 -15.64
N GLY A 118 3.04 4.00 -15.22
CA GLY A 118 2.14 4.74 -16.11
C GLY A 118 2.85 5.90 -16.82
N PHE A 119 3.59 6.72 -16.06
CA PHE A 119 4.37 7.83 -16.61
C PHE A 119 5.44 7.39 -17.62
N LEU A 120 6.13 6.28 -17.36
CA LEU A 120 7.13 5.75 -18.28
C LEU A 120 6.50 5.17 -19.56
N SER A 121 5.31 4.56 -19.47
CA SER A 121 4.61 4.04 -20.65
C SER A 121 4.09 5.14 -21.58
N ASP A 122 3.67 6.29 -21.04
CA ASP A 122 3.16 7.41 -21.84
C ASP A 122 4.29 8.17 -22.56
N ASN A 123 5.48 8.28 -21.95
CA ASN A 123 6.65 8.92 -22.57
C ASN A 123 7.38 8.04 -23.61
N THR A 124 7.09 6.74 -23.68
CA THR A 124 7.70 5.84 -24.69
C THR A 124 6.86 5.78 -25.99
N ARG A 125 5.73 6.50 -26.05
CA ARG A 125 4.85 6.59 -27.22
C ARG A 125 5.02 7.88 -28.04
N LEU A 126 6.11 8.62 -27.82
CA LEU A 126 6.48 9.81 -28.60
C LEU A 126 7.61 9.52 -29.58
#